data_AF-A0A9W6RN10-F1
#
_entry.id   AF-A0A9W6RN10-F1
#
_cell.length_a   1.000
_cell.length_b   1.000
_cell.length_c   1.000
_cell.angle_alpha   90.00
_cell.angle_beta   90.00
_cell.angle_gamma   90.00
#
_symmetry.space_group_name_H-M   'P 1'
#
loop_
_entity.id
_entity.type
_entity.pdbx_description
1 polymer ?
#
loop_
_entity_poly.entity_id
_entity_poly.type
_entity_poly.pdbx_seq_one_letter_code
_entity_poly.pdbx_strand_id
1 'polypeptide(L)'
;MQCSEEAEKKILRENLSASQKPNEIGDIATGLKARDFKESQSDPQVLDVFEKWSACMAQKGYHYAEPQDASKDGRWKDSGQSTAEAIKAEVTPAEIQTAIAEVECVRKTNMLGISFAIEAEYEKKDIEKNAEALNKLKAQNDQAARNIDRLWAQSG
;
A
#
# COMPACT_ATOMS: atom_id res chain seq x y z
N MET A 1 -44.33 11.46 -3.61
CA MET A 1 -43.05 10.94 -3.11
C MET A 1 -41.95 10.88 -4.17
N GLN A 2 -42.28 10.82 -5.48
CA GLN A 2 -41.27 10.65 -6.55
C GLN A 2 -40.39 11.89 -6.81
N CYS A 3 -40.93 13.10 -6.73
CA CYS A 3 -40.17 14.32 -7.01
C CYS A 3 -39.09 14.63 -5.96
N SER A 4 -39.35 14.32 -4.69
CA SER A 4 -38.38 14.54 -3.60
C SER A 4 -37.20 13.58 -3.72
N GLU A 5 -37.47 12.32 -4.04
CA GLU A 5 -36.45 11.30 -4.22
C GLU A 5 -35.58 11.55 -5.48
N GLU A 6 -36.18 12.07 -6.56
CA GLU A 6 -35.43 12.51 -7.74
C GLU A 6 -34.61 13.78 -7.48
N ALA A 7 -35.12 14.72 -6.68
CA ALA A 7 -34.37 15.91 -6.28
C ALA A 7 -33.15 15.55 -5.41
N GLU A 8 -33.32 14.64 -4.46
CA GLU A 8 -32.22 14.10 -3.65
C GLU A 8 -31.18 13.39 -4.51
N LYS A 9 -31.59 12.52 -5.44
CA LYS A 9 -30.67 11.87 -6.38
C LYS A 9 -29.93 12.86 -7.27
N LYS A 10 -30.57 13.96 -7.66
CA LYS A 10 -29.96 15.00 -8.50
C LYS A 10 -28.94 15.82 -7.71
N ILE A 11 -29.26 16.23 -6.48
CA ILE A 11 -28.34 16.90 -5.56
C ILE A 11 -27.15 15.99 -5.25
N LEU A 12 -27.39 14.70 -4.99
CA LEU A 12 -26.33 13.72 -4.73
C LEU A 12 -25.41 13.56 -5.95
N ARG A 13 -25.97 13.49 -7.16
CA ARG A 13 -25.21 13.41 -8.43
C ARG A 13 -24.43 14.67 -8.72
N GLU A 14 -24.98 15.85 -8.47
CA GLU A 14 -24.28 17.13 -8.65
C GLU A 14 -23.10 17.23 -7.66
N ASN A 15 -23.30 16.84 -6.40
CA ASN A 15 -22.24 16.79 -5.37
C ASN A 15 -21.17 15.72 -5.66
N LEU A 16 -21.57 14.53 -6.15
CA LEU A 16 -20.65 13.49 -6.62
C LEU A 16 -19.87 13.97 -7.84
N SER A 17 -20.51 14.65 -8.80
CA SER A 17 -19.83 15.19 -9.98
C SER A 17 -18.84 16.31 -9.63
N ALA A 18 -19.14 17.11 -8.61
CA ALA A 18 -18.21 18.09 -8.04
C ALA A 18 -17.03 17.41 -7.33
N SER A 19 -17.22 16.17 -6.86
CA SER A 19 -16.22 15.31 -6.23
C SER A 19 -15.46 14.40 -7.23
N GLN A 20 -15.93 14.30 -8.48
CA GLN A 20 -15.46 13.38 -9.53
C GLN A 20 -14.77 14.05 -10.71
N LYS A 21 -14.29 15.30 -10.59
CA LYS A 21 -13.14 15.66 -11.45
C LYS A 21 -12.02 14.69 -11.06
N PRO A 22 -11.42 13.94 -12.00
CA PRO A 22 -10.24 13.14 -11.69
C PRO A 22 -9.32 14.03 -10.89
N ASN A 23 -8.99 13.59 -9.69
CA ASN A 23 -8.13 14.37 -8.84
C ASN A 23 -6.73 14.23 -9.46
N GLU A 24 -6.41 15.03 -10.48
CA GLU A 24 -5.07 15.10 -11.08
C GLU A 24 -4.01 15.32 -9.98
N ILE A 25 -4.45 15.87 -8.84
CA ILE A 25 -3.67 16.05 -7.61
C ILE A 25 -3.70 14.81 -6.71
N GLY A 26 -4.80 14.05 -6.61
CA GLY A 26 -4.81 12.75 -5.90
C GLY A 26 -3.89 11.72 -6.55
N ASP A 27 -3.74 11.82 -7.88
CA ASP A 27 -2.82 11.01 -8.66
C ASP A 27 -1.34 11.33 -8.35
N ILE A 28 -1.00 12.54 -7.85
CA ILE A 28 0.39 12.86 -7.52
C ILE A 28 0.89 12.02 -6.35
N ALA A 29 0.15 11.94 -5.23
CA ALA A 29 0.62 11.21 -4.06
C ALA A 29 0.72 9.70 -4.31
N THR A 30 -0.28 9.13 -5.00
CA THR A 30 -0.26 7.71 -5.39
C THR A 30 0.85 7.41 -6.39
N GLY A 31 1.07 8.30 -7.37
CA GLY A 31 2.13 8.17 -8.36
C GLY A 31 3.54 8.28 -7.78
N LEU A 32 3.75 9.24 -6.86
CA LEU A 32 5.01 9.39 -6.12
C LEU A 32 5.30 8.11 -5.33
N LYS A 33 4.36 7.69 -4.47
CA LYS A 33 4.51 6.47 -3.65
C LYS A 33 4.87 5.24 -4.49
N ALA A 34 4.14 4.99 -5.58
CA ALA A 34 4.38 3.82 -6.42
C ALA A 34 5.75 3.85 -7.10
N ARG A 35 6.22 5.04 -7.50
CA ARG A 35 7.55 5.22 -8.08
C ARG A 35 8.64 5.06 -7.02
N ASP A 36 8.51 5.75 -5.89
CA ASP A 36 9.52 5.76 -4.82
C ASP A 36 9.73 4.36 -4.27
N PHE A 37 8.66 3.58 -4.08
CA PHE A 37 8.74 2.16 -3.75
C PHE A 37 9.47 1.35 -4.84
N LYS A 38 9.15 1.56 -6.12
CA LYS A 38 9.80 0.82 -7.21
C LYS A 38 11.30 1.14 -7.30
N GLU A 39 11.66 2.41 -7.13
CA GLU A 39 13.04 2.88 -7.18
C GLU A 39 13.83 2.37 -5.97
N SER A 40 13.27 2.45 -4.76
CA SER A 40 13.91 1.95 -3.55
C SER A 40 14.16 0.44 -3.59
N GLN A 41 13.24 -0.34 -4.14
CA GLN A 41 13.41 -1.79 -4.32
C GLN A 41 14.55 -2.15 -5.30
N SER A 42 14.95 -1.22 -6.16
CA SER A 42 16.08 -1.38 -7.08
C SER A 42 17.38 -0.73 -6.56
N ASP A 43 17.35 -0.13 -5.35
CA ASP A 43 18.51 0.52 -4.77
C ASP A 43 19.60 -0.50 -4.40
N PRO A 44 20.89 -0.24 -4.69
CA PRO A 44 21.97 -1.18 -4.39
C PRO A 44 22.02 -1.64 -2.93
N GLN A 45 21.65 -0.79 -1.97
CA GLN A 45 21.64 -1.15 -0.55
C GLN A 45 20.49 -2.11 -0.20
N VAL A 46 19.36 -1.96 -0.90
CA VAL A 46 18.22 -2.88 -0.75
C VAL A 46 18.52 -4.22 -1.39
N LEU A 47 19.14 -4.22 -2.57
CA LEU A 47 19.57 -5.46 -3.24
C LEU A 47 20.60 -6.23 -2.40
N ASP A 48 21.58 -5.56 -1.78
CA ASP A 48 22.56 -6.20 -0.90
C ASP A 48 21.91 -6.86 0.33
N VAL A 49 20.89 -6.24 0.94
CA VAL A 49 20.19 -6.88 2.06
C VAL A 49 19.24 -7.99 1.61
N PHE A 50 18.69 -7.93 0.40
CA PHE A 50 17.93 -9.03 -0.19
C PHE A 50 18.81 -10.25 -0.45
N GLU A 51 20.03 -10.08 -0.94
CA GLU A 51 20.99 -11.18 -1.10
C GLU A 51 21.32 -11.83 0.26
N LYS A 52 21.54 -11.03 1.31
CA LYS A 52 21.76 -11.54 2.67
C LYS A 52 20.56 -12.30 3.21
N TRP A 53 19.34 -11.79 2.97
CA TRP A 53 18.11 -12.47 3.36
C TRP A 53 17.92 -13.78 2.60
N SER A 54 18.18 -13.79 1.29
CA SER A 54 18.12 -14.98 0.44
C SER A 54 19.07 -16.07 0.92
N ALA A 55 20.32 -15.70 1.24
CA ALA A 55 21.29 -16.62 1.82
C ALA A 55 20.84 -17.20 3.18
N CYS A 56 20.16 -16.40 4.01
CA CYS A 56 19.57 -16.89 5.26
C CYS A 56 18.42 -17.88 5.01
N MET A 57 17.54 -17.59 4.05
CA MET A 57 16.45 -18.49 3.69
C MET A 57 16.98 -19.81 3.12
N ALA A 58 18.04 -19.76 2.31
CA ALA A 58 18.69 -20.95 1.76
C ALA A 58 19.25 -21.87 2.87
N GLN A 59 19.85 -21.29 3.92
CA GLN A 59 20.29 -22.06 5.11
C GLN A 59 19.14 -22.77 5.83
N LYS A 60 17.91 -22.27 5.67
CA LYS A 60 16.68 -22.84 6.24
C LYS A 60 15.93 -23.77 5.26
N GLY A 61 16.48 -24.00 4.07
CA GLY A 61 15.89 -24.87 3.04
C GLY A 61 14.95 -24.18 2.06
N TYR A 62 14.84 -22.86 2.10
CA TYR A 62 13.99 -22.07 1.22
C TYR A 62 14.80 -21.31 0.18
N HIS A 63 14.43 -21.41 -1.09
CA HIS A 63 15.20 -20.82 -2.20
C HIS A 63 14.37 -19.73 -2.88
N TYR A 64 14.58 -18.49 -2.44
CA TYR A 64 13.95 -17.30 -2.99
C TYR A 64 15.05 -16.34 -3.41
N ALA A 65 15.00 -15.80 -4.63
CA ALA A 65 15.98 -14.82 -5.05
C ALA A 65 15.76 -13.51 -4.30
N GLU A 66 14.49 -13.11 -4.18
CA GLU A 66 14.09 -11.88 -3.51
C GLU A 66 12.85 -12.10 -2.61
N PRO A 67 12.59 -11.24 -1.62
CA PRO A 67 11.49 -11.42 -0.66
C PRO A 67 10.11 -11.58 -1.31
N GLN A 68 9.82 -10.88 -2.41
CA GLN A 68 8.55 -11.01 -3.11
C GLN A 68 8.30 -12.38 -3.72
N ASP A 69 9.35 -13.18 -3.95
CA ASP A 69 9.20 -14.54 -4.47
C ASP A 69 8.58 -15.46 -3.41
N ALA A 70 8.87 -15.21 -2.12
CA ALA A 70 8.25 -15.94 -1.01
C ALA A 70 6.75 -15.67 -0.92
N SER A 71 6.31 -14.43 -1.15
CA SER A 71 4.89 -14.07 -1.18
C SER A 71 4.16 -14.62 -2.42
N LYS A 72 4.87 -14.88 -3.51
CA LYS A 72 4.32 -15.43 -4.76
C LYS A 72 4.44 -16.94 -4.86
N ASP A 73 4.90 -17.60 -3.80
CA ASP A 73 5.12 -19.03 -3.81
C ASP A 73 3.80 -19.77 -4.09
N GLY A 74 3.83 -20.61 -5.12
CA GLY A 74 2.67 -21.35 -5.60
C GLY A 74 2.12 -22.35 -4.58
N ARG A 75 2.85 -22.66 -3.51
CA ARG A 75 2.38 -23.50 -2.40
C ARG A 75 1.27 -22.84 -1.59
N TRP A 76 1.16 -21.51 -1.60
CA TRP A 76 0.18 -20.74 -0.82
C TRP A 76 -1.02 -20.27 -1.64
N LYS A 77 -1.26 -20.81 -2.84
CA LYS A 77 -2.31 -20.31 -3.76
C LYS A 77 -3.70 -20.28 -3.15
N ASP A 78 -3.98 -21.19 -2.23
CA ASP A 78 -5.28 -21.29 -1.60
C ASP A 78 -5.45 -20.33 -0.42
N SER A 79 -4.40 -19.82 0.22
CA SER A 79 -4.50 -18.95 1.42
C SER A 79 -3.89 -17.55 1.23
N GLY A 80 -3.01 -17.38 0.25
CA GLY A 80 -2.22 -16.17 -0.02
C GLY A 80 -2.85 -15.22 -1.05
N GLN A 81 -4.08 -15.47 -1.46
CA GLN A 81 -4.80 -14.64 -2.44
C GLN A 81 -5.93 -13.84 -1.78
N SER A 82 -6.29 -12.69 -2.36
CA SER A 82 -7.44 -11.89 -1.94
C SER A 82 -8.75 -12.34 -2.59
N THR A 83 -8.93 -13.65 -2.81
CA THR A 83 -10.18 -14.23 -3.33
C THR A 83 -11.10 -14.63 -2.17
N ALA A 84 -12.42 -14.71 -2.42
CA ALA A 84 -13.39 -15.10 -1.39
C ALA A 84 -13.15 -16.53 -0.89
N GLU A 85 -12.62 -17.39 -1.75
CA GLU A 85 -12.19 -18.75 -1.46
C GLU A 85 -10.94 -18.74 -0.58
N ALA A 86 -9.96 -17.88 -0.90
CA ALA A 86 -8.70 -17.88 -0.19
C ALA A 86 -8.76 -17.31 1.22
N ILE A 87 -9.67 -16.36 1.46
CA ILE A 87 -9.95 -15.84 2.82
C ILE A 87 -10.48 -16.94 3.75
N LYS A 88 -11.07 -18.01 3.19
CA LYS A 88 -11.63 -19.14 3.95
C LYS A 88 -10.66 -20.32 4.07
N ALA A 89 -9.54 -20.31 3.36
CA ALA A 89 -8.60 -21.41 3.39
C ALA A 89 -7.90 -21.49 4.74
N GLU A 90 -7.64 -22.72 5.19
CA GLU A 90 -6.91 -22.94 6.42
C GLU A 90 -5.41 -22.70 6.22
N VAL A 91 -4.81 -21.99 7.17
CA VAL A 91 -3.35 -21.81 7.19
C VAL A 91 -2.68 -23.13 7.56
N THR A 92 -1.81 -23.62 6.68
CA THR A 92 -1.13 -24.90 6.84
C THR A 92 0.10 -24.79 7.74
N PRO A 93 0.56 -25.90 8.35
CA PRO A 93 1.82 -25.92 9.09
C PRO A 93 3.04 -25.50 8.24
N ALA A 94 3.04 -25.81 6.94
CA ALA A 94 4.13 -25.43 6.04
C ALA A 94 4.20 -23.91 5.81
N GLU A 95 3.04 -23.25 5.72
CA GLU A 95 2.94 -21.78 5.65
C GLU A 95 3.52 -21.15 6.90
N ILE A 96 3.11 -21.64 8.07
CA ILE A 96 3.58 -21.15 9.37
C ILE A 96 5.10 -21.32 9.48
N GLN A 97 5.64 -22.49 9.17
CA GLN A 97 7.09 -22.73 9.24
C GLN A 97 7.87 -21.82 8.28
N THR A 98 7.34 -21.57 7.08
CA THR A 98 7.97 -20.66 6.11
C THR A 98 7.93 -19.20 6.58
N ALA A 99 6.79 -18.76 7.13
CA ALA A 99 6.65 -17.43 7.69
C ALA A 99 7.57 -17.21 8.91
N ILE A 100 7.74 -18.23 9.77
CA ILE A 100 8.71 -18.17 10.88
C ILE A 100 10.13 -18.00 10.34
N ALA A 101 10.52 -18.81 9.35
CA ALA A 101 11.83 -18.72 8.72
C ALA A 101 12.08 -17.33 8.09
N GLU A 102 11.07 -16.79 7.41
CA GLU A 102 11.10 -15.45 6.82
C GLU A 102 11.33 -14.37 7.89
N VAL A 103 10.51 -14.33 8.94
CA VAL A 103 10.64 -13.34 10.03
C VAL A 103 12.00 -13.43 10.72
N GLU A 104 12.50 -14.63 10.96
CA GLU A 104 13.84 -14.83 11.54
C GLU A 104 14.93 -14.28 10.62
N CYS A 105 14.83 -14.51 9.30
CA CYS A 105 15.80 -14.01 8.33
C CYS A 105 15.71 -12.50 8.14
N VAL A 106 14.51 -11.92 8.13
CA VAL A 106 14.31 -10.45 8.12
C VAL A 106 14.99 -9.82 9.32
N ARG A 107 14.79 -10.38 10.52
CA ARG A 107 15.42 -9.87 11.75
C ARG A 107 16.94 -10.03 11.74
N LYS A 108 17.44 -11.20 11.34
CA LYS A 108 18.88 -11.50 11.31
C LYS A 108 19.66 -10.57 10.37
N THR A 109 19.03 -10.14 9.28
CA THR A 109 19.67 -9.32 8.24
C THR A 109 19.37 -7.83 8.35
N ASN A 110 18.49 -7.43 9.29
CA ASN A 110 17.95 -6.08 9.37
C ASN A 110 17.31 -5.62 8.04
N MET A 111 16.74 -6.55 7.26
CA MET A 111 16.20 -6.27 5.93
C MET A 111 15.13 -5.18 5.98
N LEU A 112 14.13 -5.34 6.84
CA LEU A 112 13.04 -4.35 6.93
C LEU A 112 13.55 -2.97 7.33
N GLY A 113 14.54 -2.89 8.23
CA GLY A 113 15.11 -1.62 8.69
C GLY A 113 15.86 -0.89 7.57
N ILE A 114 16.67 -1.61 6.79
CA ILE A 114 17.42 -1.05 5.66
C ILE A 114 16.46 -0.64 4.53
N SER A 115 15.57 -1.54 4.09
CA SER A 115 14.62 -1.24 3.03
C SER A 115 13.72 -0.05 3.36
N PHE A 116 13.22 0.03 4.59
CA PHE A 116 12.41 1.16 5.06
C PHE A 116 13.20 2.48 5.06
N ALA A 117 14.44 2.47 5.55
CA ALA A 117 15.27 3.67 5.59
C ALA A 117 15.52 4.22 4.17
N ILE A 118 15.81 3.33 3.22
CA ILE A 118 16.04 3.70 1.82
C ILE A 118 14.76 4.22 1.19
N GLU A 119 13.63 3.50 1.26
CA GLU A 119 12.35 4.00 0.72
C GLU A 119 11.98 5.38 1.28
N ALA A 120 12.15 5.58 2.59
CA ALA A 120 11.88 6.86 3.22
C ALA A 120 12.79 7.99 2.71
N GLU A 121 14.01 7.71 2.25
CA GLU A 121 14.90 8.72 1.63
C GLU A 121 14.40 9.15 0.25
N TYR A 122 13.92 8.20 -0.57
CA TYR A 122 13.29 8.51 -1.86
C TYR A 122 12.00 9.32 -1.65
N GLU A 123 11.13 8.86 -0.74
CA GLU A 123 9.88 9.55 -0.42
C GLU A 123 10.12 10.97 0.10
N LYS A 124 11.07 11.19 1.03
CA LYS A 124 11.39 12.53 1.55
C LYS A 124 11.84 13.48 0.44
N LYS A 125 12.74 13.02 -0.44
CA LYS A 125 13.26 13.80 -1.55
C LYS A 125 12.14 14.23 -2.50
N ASP A 126 11.20 13.34 -2.80
CA ASP A 126 10.13 13.65 -3.72
C ASP A 126 8.97 14.40 -3.07
N ILE A 127 8.75 14.25 -1.77
CA ILE A 127 7.88 15.15 -0.99
C ILE A 127 8.44 16.58 -1.03
N GLU A 128 9.74 16.77 -0.81
CA GLU A 128 10.36 18.10 -0.83
C GLU A 128 10.23 18.76 -2.21
N LYS A 129 10.50 18.01 -3.30
CA LYS A 129 10.35 18.52 -4.67
C LYS A 129 8.91 18.86 -5.03
N ASN A 130 7.93 18.14 -4.48
CA ASN A 130 6.51 18.28 -4.83
C ASN A 130 5.70 18.98 -3.72
N ALA A 131 6.37 19.66 -2.79
CA ALA A 131 5.75 20.18 -1.56
C ALA A 131 4.54 21.09 -1.83
N GLU A 132 4.59 21.96 -2.84
CA GLU A 132 3.46 22.84 -3.17
C GLU A 132 2.22 22.05 -3.61
N ALA A 133 2.41 21.12 -4.56
CA ALA A 133 1.32 20.29 -5.07
C ALA A 133 0.74 19.38 -3.98
N LEU A 134 1.59 18.78 -3.15
CA LEU A 134 1.17 17.95 -2.02
C LEU A 134 0.47 18.75 -0.92
N ASN A 135 0.90 19.98 -0.63
CA ASN A 135 0.21 20.85 0.32
C ASN A 135 -1.17 21.27 -0.19
N LYS A 136 -1.30 21.53 -1.51
CA LYS A 136 -2.60 21.79 -2.14
C LYS A 136 -3.52 20.57 -2.05
N LEU A 137 -3.00 19.37 -2.32
CA LEU A 137 -3.74 18.11 -2.13
C LEU A 137 -4.24 17.98 -0.69
N LYS A 138 -3.35 18.19 0.28
CA LYS A 138 -3.68 18.11 1.69
C LYS A 138 -4.81 19.07 2.06
N ALA A 139 -4.73 20.33 1.64
CA ALA A 139 -5.76 21.32 1.92
C ALA A 139 -7.13 20.93 1.33
N GLN A 140 -7.14 20.36 0.12
CA GLN A 140 -8.36 19.85 -0.51
C GLN A 140 -8.96 18.66 0.26
N ASN A 141 -8.13 17.69 0.65
CA ASN A 141 -8.57 16.54 1.44
C ASN A 141 -9.11 16.97 2.81
N ASP A 142 -8.42 17.89 3.50
CA ASP A 142 -8.85 18.42 4.79
C ASP A 142 -10.19 19.16 4.66
N GLN A 143 -10.43 19.86 3.54
CA GLN A 143 -11.70 20.51 3.26
C GLN A 143 -12.83 19.51 2.98
N ALA A 144 -12.55 18.46 2.21
CA ALA A 144 -13.51 17.40 1.94
C ALA A 144 -13.94 16.69 3.24
N ALA A 145 -12.99 16.36 4.13
CA ALA A 145 -13.26 15.76 5.43
C ALA A 145 -14.20 16.64 6.28
N ARG A 146 -13.89 17.94 6.41
CA ARG A 146 -14.74 18.89 7.15
C ARG A 146 -16.16 19.00 6.58
N ASN A 147 -16.30 18.91 5.25
CA ASN A 147 -17.61 18.94 4.61
C ASN A 147 -18.43 17.70 4.95
N ILE A 148 -17.79 16.52 4.98
CA ILE A 148 -18.43 15.26 5.39
C ILE A 148 -18.90 15.40 6.85
N ASP A 149 -18.04 15.80 7.78
CA ASP A 149 -18.41 15.97 9.20
C ASP A 149 -19.62 16.89 9.38
N ARG A 150 -19.66 18.00 8.62
CA ARG A 150 -20.78 18.94 8.63
C ARG A 150 -22.09 18.29 8.15
N LEU A 151 -22.05 17.54 7.06
CA LEU A 151 -23.23 16.87 6.52
C LEU A 151 -23.76 15.81 7.48
N TRP A 152 -22.88 15.05 8.13
CA TRP A 152 -23.25 14.07 9.14
C TRP A 152 -23.90 14.73 10.35
N ALA A 153 -23.38 15.86 10.82
CA ALA A 153 -23.96 16.63 11.93
C ALA A 153 -25.34 17.25 11.60
N GLN A 154 -25.65 17.48 10.32
CA GLN A 154 -26.94 18.02 9.85
C GLN A 154 -27.99 16.95 9.56
N SER A 155 -27.58 15.67 9.50
CA SER A 155 -28.45 14.54 9.14
C SER A 155 -28.89 13.70 10.34
N GLY A 156 -28.49 14.09 11.57
CA GLY A 156 -29.00 13.55 12.83
C GLY A 156 -29.99 14.50 13.48
#